data_AF-A0A6L7WTM9-F1
#
_entry.id   AF-A0A6L7WTM9-F1
#
_cell.length_a   1.000
_cell.length_b   1.000
_cell.length_c   1.000
_cell.angle_alpha   90.00
_cell.angle_beta   90.00
_cell.angle_gamma   90.00
#
_symmetry.space_group_name_H-M   'P 1'
#
loop_
_entity.id
_entity.type
_entity.pdbx_description
1 polymer ?
#
loop_
_entity_poly.entity_id
_entity_poly.type
_entity_poly.pdbx_seq_one_letter_code
_entity_poly.pdbx_strand_id
1 'polypeptide(L)'
;MSGGPDPLYVRARSALLDAAEALAEQLDAVVLVGAQAVYLHTGDADFATAEYTTDADFCVAPPDLSDKPLLAELLGARGFSLGEHPGVWISPNGISVDLMVPEVLAGVGSRGARLGPHGKKAARRAKGLEGALVDRERMEIASLDPGDERSIEMLVAGPAALLVAKVHKIADRAEIGSRVSDKDALDLLRLLRAIDTATLAAGLLRLADQELGAAVTADAMTRLGALFGRPEAVGIRMAIRAAGPDAVADVVSASF
;
A
#
# COMPACT_ATOMS: atom_id res chain seq x y z
N MET A 1 -16.00 -23.33 -4.84
CA MET A 1 -15.66 -23.28 -6.27
C MET A 1 -14.33 -22.55 -6.37
N SER A 2 -13.30 -23.16 -6.94
CA SER A 2 -11.99 -22.52 -7.09
C SER A 2 -12.10 -21.44 -8.17
N GLY A 3 -12.61 -20.27 -7.76
CA GLY A 3 -12.65 -19.07 -8.59
C GLY A 3 -11.25 -18.48 -8.60
N GLY A 4 -10.67 -18.33 -9.80
CA GLY A 4 -9.40 -17.60 -9.94
C GLY A 4 -9.53 -16.13 -9.49
N PRO A 5 -8.42 -15.37 -9.53
CA PRO A 5 -8.41 -13.98 -9.11
C PRO A 5 -9.49 -13.15 -9.84
N ASP A 6 -10.02 -12.13 -9.16
CA ASP A 6 -10.99 -11.22 -9.78
C ASP A 6 -10.39 -10.58 -11.05
N PRO A 7 -11.12 -10.51 -12.18
CA PRO A 7 -10.61 -9.92 -13.41
C PRO A 7 -10.09 -8.48 -13.28
N LEU A 8 -10.66 -7.68 -12.38
CA LEU A 8 -10.15 -6.33 -12.09
C LEU A 8 -8.84 -6.40 -11.31
N TYR A 9 -8.66 -7.37 -10.43
CA TYR A 9 -7.38 -7.57 -9.75
C TYR A 9 -6.30 -8.04 -10.74
N VAL A 10 -6.62 -8.95 -11.65
CA VAL A 10 -5.70 -9.36 -12.74
C VAL A 10 -5.24 -8.13 -13.54
N ARG A 11 -6.17 -7.24 -13.92
CA ARG A 11 -5.84 -5.99 -14.63
C ARG A 11 -5.01 -5.03 -13.78
N ALA A 12 -5.28 -4.94 -12.47
CA ALA A 12 -4.50 -4.12 -11.56
C ALA A 12 -3.08 -4.66 -11.35
N ARG A 13 -2.89 -5.98 -11.33
CA ARG A 13 -1.57 -6.60 -11.33
C ARG A 13 -0.83 -6.33 -12.64
N SER A 14 -1.49 -6.44 -13.79
CA SER A 14 -0.87 -6.07 -15.07
C SER A 14 -0.40 -4.62 -15.09
N ALA A 15 -1.22 -3.68 -14.62
CA ALA A 15 -0.85 -2.26 -14.57
C ALA A 15 0.31 -1.99 -13.59
N LEU A 16 0.40 -2.74 -12.50
CA LEU A 16 1.55 -2.72 -11.59
C LEU A 16 2.81 -3.16 -12.34
N LEU A 17 2.78 -4.30 -13.05
CA LEU A 17 3.92 -4.81 -13.81
C LEU A 17 4.35 -3.82 -14.90
N ASP A 18 3.40 -3.27 -15.66
CA ASP A 18 3.66 -2.26 -16.69
C ASP A 18 4.38 -1.02 -16.12
N ALA A 19 3.94 -0.55 -14.94
CA ALA A 19 4.57 0.58 -14.26
C ALA A 19 5.94 0.22 -13.69
N ALA A 20 6.10 -0.95 -13.07
CA ALA A 20 7.37 -1.39 -12.50
C ALA A 20 8.43 -1.61 -13.60
N GLU A 21 8.06 -2.18 -14.74
CA GLU A 21 8.92 -2.26 -15.93
C GLU A 21 9.29 -0.88 -16.47
N ALA A 22 8.34 0.06 -16.51
CA ALA A 22 8.62 1.43 -16.93
C ALA A 22 9.66 2.07 -16.02
N LEU A 23 9.57 1.81 -14.72
CA LEU A 23 10.41 2.38 -13.68
C LEU A 23 11.69 1.57 -13.43
N ALA A 24 12.05 0.60 -14.28
CA ALA A 24 13.18 -0.31 -14.06
C ALA A 24 14.49 0.41 -13.72
N GLU A 25 14.79 1.53 -14.38
CA GLU A 25 16.00 2.35 -14.12
C GLU A 25 15.97 3.14 -12.80
N GLN A 26 14.82 3.16 -12.12
CA GLN A 26 14.60 3.85 -10.84
C GLN A 26 14.07 2.88 -9.77
N LEU A 27 14.04 1.57 -10.04
CA LEU A 27 13.26 0.61 -9.27
C LEU A 27 13.75 0.45 -7.83
N ASP A 28 15.05 0.68 -7.58
CA ASP A 28 15.63 0.66 -6.24
C ASP A 28 15.12 1.77 -5.32
N ALA A 29 14.58 2.85 -5.92
CA ALA A 29 13.91 3.93 -5.22
C ALA A 29 12.39 3.71 -5.06
N VAL A 30 11.85 2.59 -5.54
CA VAL A 30 10.41 2.34 -5.61
C VAL A 30 10.05 1.09 -4.82
N VAL A 31 9.17 1.26 -3.85
CA VAL A 31 8.68 0.19 -2.96
C VAL A 31 7.20 -0.02 -3.23
N LEU A 32 6.79 -1.26 -3.52
CA LEU A 32 5.38 -1.62 -3.60
C LEU A 32 4.74 -1.54 -2.22
N VAL A 33 3.61 -0.84 -2.15
CA VAL A 33 2.78 -0.69 -0.94
C VAL A 33 1.32 -1.00 -1.26
N GLY A 34 0.42 -0.67 -0.34
CA GLY A 34 -1.02 -0.80 -0.58
C GLY A 34 -1.52 -2.25 -0.57
N ALA A 35 -2.68 -2.48 -1.20
CA ALA A 35 -3.35 -3.79 -1.13
C ALA A 35 -2.55 -4.91 -1.81
N GLN A 36 -1.92 -4.63 -2.96
CA GLN A 36 -1.13 -5.64 -3.66
C GLN A 36 0.10 -6.09 -2.85
N ALA A 37 0.71 -5.22 -2.04
CA ALA A 37 1.78 -5.61 -1.11
C ALA A 37 1.24 -6.49 0.03
N VAL A 38 0.07 -6.16 0.58
CA VAL A 38 -0.58 -6.97 1.62
C VAL A 38 -0.83 -8.39 1.12
N TYR A 39 -1.35 -8.54 -0.10
CA TYR A 39 -1.69 -9.85 -0.69
C TYR A 39 -0.45 -10.73 -0.90
N LEU A 40 0.70 -10.14 -1.24
CA LEU A 40 1.97 -10.88 -1.34
C LEU A 40 2.42 -11.47 0.00
N HIS A 41 2.12 -10.80 1.12
CA HIS A 41 2.45 -11.28 2.46
C HIS A 41 1.42 -12.25 3.04
N THR A 42 0.15 -12.10 2.66
CA THR A 42 -0.95 -12.86 3.28
C THR A 42 -1.24 -14.15 2.54
N GLY A 43 -0.91 -14.23 1.25
CA GLY A 43 -1.21 -15.37 0.38
C GLY A 43 -2.67 -15.82 0.46
N ASP A 44 -2.90 -17.11 0.20
CA ASP A 44 -4.22 -17.78 0.33
C ASP A 44 -4.63 -18.01 1.80
N ALA A 45 -4.25 -17.14 2.75
CA ALA A 45 -4.79 -17.24 4.09
C ALA A 45 -6.33 -17.25 4.03
N ASP A 46 -6.95 -18.12 4.85
CA ASP A 46 -8.36 -18.54 4.71
C ASP A 46 -9.31 -17.39 5.10
N PHE A 47 -9.48 -16.45 4.15
CA PHE A 47 -10.39 -15.33 4.21
C PHE A 47 -11.61 -15.64 3.35
N ALA A 48 -12.80 -15.50 3.93
CA ALA A 48 -14.06 -15.68 3.21
C ALA A 48 -14.24 -14.70 2.04
N THR A 49 -13.55 -13.55 2.09
CA THR A 49 -13.54 -12.56 1.01
C THR A 49 -12.33 -12.78 0.10
N ALA A 50 -12.55 -12.84 -1.21
CA ALA A 50 -11.47 -12.88 -2.19
C ALA A 50 -10.64 -11.59 -2.18
N GLU A 51 -9.40 -11.68 -2.64
CA GLU A 51 -8.54 -10.51 -2.88
C GLU A 51 -9.13 -9.64 -3.99
N TYR A 52 -9.22 -8.34 -3.73
CA TYR A 52 -9.80 -7.40 -4.68
C TYR A 52 -9.13 -6.04 -4.54
N THR A 53 -8.45 -5.61 -5.60
CA THR A 53 -8.01 -4.22 -5.73
C THR A 53 -8.03 -3.77 -7.18
N THR A 54 -8.24 -2.48 -7.37
CA THR A 54 -8.42 -1.85 -8.69
C THR A 54 -7.28 -0.89 -9.03
N ASP A 55 -6.27 -0.83 -8.18
CA ASP A 55 -5.15 0.12 -8.23
C ASP A 55 -3.83 -0.57 -7.84
N ALA A 56 -2.73 0.09 -8.14
CA ALA A 56 -1.41 -0.22 -7.62
C ALA A 56 -0.83 1.00 -6.91
N ASP A 57 -0.16 0.79 -5.79
CA ASP A 57 0.38 1.85 -4.97
C ASP A 57 1.89 1.66 -4.78
N PHE A 58 2.68 2.69 -5.05
CA PHE A 58 4.11 2.70 -4.82
C PHE A 58 4.51 3.83 -3.87
N CYS A 59 5.44 3.51 -2.97
CA CYS A 59 6.20 4.48 -2.21
C CYS A 59 7.54 4.74 -2.91
N VAL A 60 7.81 6.00 -3.24
CA VAL A 60 9.08 6.47 -3.78
C VAL A 60 9.93 6.96 -2.63
N ALA A 61 11.18 6.52 -2.59
CA ALA A 61 12.21 6.93 -1.64
C ALA A 61 13.08 8.04 -2.26
N PRO A 62 12.86 9.34 -1.94
CA PRO A 62 13.62 10.42 -2.56
C PRO A 62 15.15 10.33 -2.38
N PRO A 63 15.70 9.84 -1.25
CA PRO A 63 17.14 9.66 -1.10
C PRO A 63 17.76 8.66 -2.08
N ASP A 64 16.99 7.67 -2.54
CA ASP A 64 17.45 6.61 -3.45
C ASP A 64 17.14 6.95 -4.91
N LEU A 65 16.37 8.01 -5.17
CA LEU A 65 15.88 8.40 -6.50
C LEU A 65 16.95 9.18 -7.28
N SER A 66 17.30 8.69 -8.47
CA SER A 66 18.26 9.35 -9.34
C SER A 66 17.60 10.48 -10.14
N ASP A 67 18.30 11.60 -10.34
CA ASP A 67 17.80 12.76 -11.12
C ASP A 67 17.31 12.42 -12.54
N LYS A 68 17.84 11.35 -13.14
CA LYS A 68 17.46 10.82 -14.46
C LYS A 68 17.54 9.29 -14.48
N PRO A 69 16.75 8.62 -15.34
CA PRO A 69 15.67 9.18 -16.19
C PRO A 69 14.48 9.68 -15.37
N LEU A 70 13.67 10.60 -15.91
CA LEU A 70 12.54 11.17 -15.15
C LEU A 70 11.40 10.16 -15.03
N LEU A 71 10.86 9.96 -13.81
CA LEU A 71 9.66 9.14 -13.55
C LEU A 71 8.51 9.39 -14.55
N ALA A 72 8.26 10.66 -14.87
CA ALA A 72 7.20 11.06 -15.80
C ALA A 72 7.49 10.66 -17.26
N GLU A 73 8.76 10.70 -17.68
CA GLU A 73 9.17 10.30 -19.02
C GLU A 73 9.11 8.78 -19.16
N LEU A 74 9.58 8.04 -18.14
CA LEU A 74 9.53 6.58 -18.08
C LEU A 74 8.09 6.06 -18.17
N LEU A 75 7.20 6.55 -17.32
CA LEU A 75 5.79 6.18 -17.33
C LEU A 75 5.10 6.61 -18.64
N GLY A 76 5.38 7.83 -19.12
CA GLY A 76 4.85 8.34 -20.38
C GLY A 76 5.26 7.50 -21.59
N ALA A 77 6.50 6.99 -21.62
CA ALA A 77 6.99 6.11 -22.69
C ALA A 77 6.26 4.76 -22.74
N ARG A 78 5.66 4.31 -21.62
CA ARG A 78 4.77 3.14 -21.55
C ARG A 78 3.28 3.50 -21.68
N GLY A 79 2.96 4.74 -22.06
CA GLY A 79 1.59 5.19 -22.33
C GLY A 79 0.79 5.56 -21.08
N PHE A 80 1.41 5.63 -19.90
CA PHE A 80 0.74 6.17 -18.73
C PHE A 80 0.54 7.67 -18.89
N SER A 81 -0.62 8.15 -18.48
CA SER A 81 -0.94 9.58 -18.43
C SER A 81 -1.11 10.04 -16.99
N LEU A 82 -0.68 11.26 -16.70
CA LEU A 82 -0.91 11.84 -15.38
C LEU A 82 -2.41 12.13 -15.21
N GLY A 83 -2.99 11.66 -14.11
CA GLY A 83 -4.36 11.94 -13.71
C GLY A 83 -4.57 13.37 -13.21
N GLU A 84 -5.77 13.63 -12.68
CA GLU A 84 -6.15 14.96 -12.19
C GLU A 84 -5.29 15.43 -11.00
N HIS A 85 -4.83 14.48 -10.18
CA HIS A 85 -4.09 14.77 -8.95
C HIS A 85 -2.62 14.33 -9.08
N PRO A 86 -1.67 15.06 -8.44
CA PRO A 86 -0.28 14.66 -8.40
C PRO A 86 -0.10 13.21 -7.94
N GLY A 87 0.86 12.52 -8.54
CA GLY A 87 1.17 11.13 -8.22
C GLY A 87 0.16 10.10 -8.70
N VAL A 88 -0.99 10.49 -9.25
CA VAL A 88 -1.95 9.55 -9.84
C VAL A 88 -1.60 9.37 -11.32
N TRP A 89 -1.26 8.16 -11.72
CA TRP A 89 -0.96 7.80 -13.10
C TRP A 89 -1.98 6.80 -13.62
N ILE A 90 -2.49 7.02 -14.83
CA ILE A 90 -3.51 6.18 -15.44
C ILE A 90 -2.86 5.41 -16.58
N SER A 91 -2.85 4.08 -16.44
CA SER A 91 -2.39 3.16 -17.49
C SER A 91 -3.27 3.28 -18.75
N PRO A 92 -2.80 2.82 -19.94
CA PRO A 92 -3.62 2.77 -21.15
C PRO A 92 -4.96 2.04 -20.98
N ASN A 93 -5.00 1.10 -20.05
CA ASN A 93 -6.18 0.30 -19.73
C ASN A 93 -7.07 0.95 -18.66
N GLY A 94 -6.84 2.20 -18.27
CA GLY A 94 -7.66 2.95 -17.32
C GLY A 94 -7.47 2.56 -15.86
N ILE A 95 -6.45 1.76 -15.53
CA ILE A 95 -6.11 1.40 -14.15
C ILE A 95 -5.18 2.45 -13.55
N SER A 96 -5.48 2.84 -12.30
CA SER A 96 -4.69 3.82 -11.55
C SER A 96 -3.45 3.19 -10.91
N VAL A 97 -2.33 3.89 -11.02
CA VAL A 97 -1.07 3.61 -10.35
C VAL A 97 -0.64 4.86 -9.61
N ASP A 98 -0.45 4.73 -8.31
CA ASP A 98 -0.18 5.83 -7.42
C ASP A 98 1.30 5.87 -7.02
N LEU A 99 1.99 6.97 -7.32
CA LEU A 99 3.31 7.28 -6.78
C LEU A 99 3.18 8.21 -5.59
N MET A 100 3.61 7.74 -4.43
CA MET A 100 3.54 8.45 -3.16
C MET A 100 4.92 8.58 -2.53
N VAL A 101 5.13 9.61 -1.72
CA VAL A 101 6.38 9.88 -1.00
C VAL A 101 6.04 10.04 0.48
N PRO A 102 6.83 9.48 1.41
CA PRO A 102 6.64 9.70 2.83
C PRO A 102 6.55 11.20 3.15
N GLU A 103 5.64 11.60 4.03
CA GLU A 103 5.32 13.01 4.22
C GLU A 103 6.55 13.83 4.64
N VAL A 104 7.37 13.26 5.52
CA VAL A 104 8.61 13.86 6.01
C VAL A 104 9.66 14.07 4.91
N LEU A 105 9.59 13.32 3.80
CA LEU A 105 10.50 13.42 2.66
C LEU A 105 9.91 14.16 1.46
N ALA A 106 8.63 14.57 1.51
CA ALA A 106 7.94 15.16 0.38
C ALA A 106 8.29 16.65 0.13
N GLY A 107 9.06 17.28 1.03
CA GLY A 107 9.39 18.69 1.00
C GLY A 107 8.20 19.63 1.23
N VAL A 108 8.38 20.92 0.99
CA VAL A 108 7.34 21.94 1.26
C VAL A 108 6.15 21.87 0.29
N GLY A 109 4.92 22.04 0.80
CA GLY A 109 3.70 22.07 0.00
C GLY A 109 2.50 21.38 0.66
N SER A 110 1.44 21.13 -0.13
CA SER A 110 0.19 20.54 0.37
C SER A 110 -0.15 19.16 -0.19
N ARG A 111 0.04 18.92 -1.50
CA ARG A 111 -0.34 17.65 -2.15
C ARG A 111 0.83 16.97 -2.88
N GLY A 112 1.43 17.64 -3.86
CA GLY A 112 2.58 17.09 -4.60
C GLY A 112 3.89 17.08 -3.80
N ALA A 113 4.68 16.02 -3.94
CA ALA A 113 6.03 15.93 -3.38
C ALA A 113 7.03 16.72 -4.24
N ARG A 114 8.07 17.31 -3.64
CA ARG A 114 9.12 18.06 -4.35
C ARG A 114 10.31 17.14 -4.61
N LEU A 115 10.38 16.60 -5.82
CA LEU A 115 11.36 15.58 -6.22
C LEU A 115 12.42 16.13 -7.19
N GLY A 116 12.96 17.33 -6.91
CA GLY A 116 14.01 17.93 -7.73
C GLY A 116 13.64 17.98 -9.23
N PRO A 117 14.47 17.40 -10.13
CA PRO A 117 14.20 17.34 -11.57
C PRO A 117 12.90 16.63 -11.96
N HIS A 118 12.41 15.68 -11.16
CA HIS A 118 11.10 15.03 -11.39
C HIS A 118 9.91 15.97 -11.14
N GLY A 119 10.17 17.15 -10.58
CA GLY A 119 9.19 18.19 -10.35
C GLY A 119 8.24 17.88 -9.20
N LYS A 120 7.02 18.44 -9.27
CA LYS A 120 6.02 18.38 -8.19
C LYS A 120 4.76 17.57 -8.50
N LYS A 121 4.70 16.97 -9.68
CA LYS A 121 3.52 16.26 -10.18
C LYS A 121 3.71 14.75 -10.19
N ALA A 122 4.96 14.28 -10.26
CA ALA A 122 5.27 12.87 -10.44
C ALA A 122 4.80 11.99 -9.29
N ALA A 123 4.83 12.51 -8.05
CA ALA A 123 4.36 11.84 -6.86
C ALA A 123 3.64 12.81 -5.91
N ARG A 124 2.82 12.26 -5.01
CA ARG A 124 2.17 13.00 -3.92
C ARG A 124 2.75 12.61 -2.57
N ARG A 125 2.55 13.46 -1.56
CA ARG A 125 2.87 13.09 -0.17
C ARG A 125 1.85 12.11 0.39
N ALA A 126 2.27 11.23 1.28
CA ALA A 126 1.40 10.38 2.08
C ALA A 126 2.04 10.09 3.45
N LYS A 127 1.26 10.32 4.51
CA LYS A 127 1.66 10.03 5.88
C LYS A 127 1.54 8.53 6.16
N GLY A 128 2.47 7.98 6.94
CA GLY A 128 2.49 6.57 7.33
C GLY A 128 3.23 5.66 6.36
N LEU A 129 3.82 6.20 5.29
CA LEU A 129 4.66 5.44 4.35
C LEU A 129 6.14 5.41 4.74
N GLU A 130 6.55 6.14 5.78
CA GLU A 130 7.93 6.21 6.24
C GLU A 130 8.50 4.83 6.56
N GLY A 131 7.69 3.96 7.17
CA GLY A 131 8.07 2.59 7.47
C GLY A 131 8.40 1.75 6.24
N ALA A 132 7.83 2.07 5.07
CA ALA A 132 8.09 1.33 3.83
C ALA A 132 9.53 1.50 3.32
N LEU A 133 10.27 2.50 3.81
CA LEU A 133 11.69 2.68 3.50
C LEU A 133 12.61 1.92 4.48
N VAL A 134 12.04 1.41 5.57
CA VAL A 134 12.77 0.75 6.66
C VAL A 134 12.49 -0.75 6.68
N ASP A 135 11.21 -1.13 6.71
CA ASP A 135 10.74 -2.51 6.67
C ASP A 135 10.31 -2.80 5.23
N ARG A 136 11.26 -3.29 4.42
CA ARG A 136 11.09 -3.65 3.00
C ARG A 136 12.02 -4.78 2.62
N GLU A 137 11.60 -5.61 1.67
CA GLU A 137 12.41 -6.69 1.11
C GLU A 137 12.19 -6.84 -0.39
N ARG A 138 13.14 -7.48 -1.09
CA ARG A 138 12.96 -7.82 -2.51
C ARG A 138 12.06 -9.06 -2.61
N MET A 139 11.02 -8.96 -3.42
CA MET A 139 10.14 -10.07 -3.74
C MET A 139 9.94 -10.15 -5.25
N GLU A 140 9.79 -11.37 -5.76
CA GLU A 140 9.30 -11.59 -7.11
C GLU A 140 7.78 -11.37 -7.16
N ILE A 141 7.34 -10.61 -8.16
CA ILE A 141 5.94 -10.34 -8.44
C ILE A 141 5.63 -10.88 -9.83
N ALA A 142 4.83 -11.93 -9.90
CA ALA A 142 4.36 -12.51 -11.15
C ALA A 142 3.00 -11.95 -11.58
N SER A 143 2.68 -12.11 -12.86
CA SER A 143 1.33 -11.87 -13.37
C SER A 143 0.32 -12.82 -12.75
N LEU A 144 -0.93 -12.35 -12.69
CA LEU A 144 -2.08 -13.17 -12.29
C LEU A 144 -2.85 -13.70 -13.51
N ASP A 145 -2.52 -13.25 -14.72
CA ASP A 145 -3.08 -13.78 -15.96
C ASP A 145 -2.30 -15.04 -16.36
N PRO A 146 -2.95 -16.22 -16.48
CA PRO A 146 -2.29 -17.45 -16.90
C PRO A 146 -1.62 -17.37 -18.29
N GLY A 147 -2.00 -16.41 -19.13
CA GLY A 147 -1.39 -16.16 -20.44
C GLY A 147 -0.22 -15.17 -20.42
N ASP A 148 0.13 -14.62 -19.27
CA ASP A 148 1.18 -13.60 -19.11
C ASP A 148 2.29 -14.12 -18.20
N GLU A 149 3.46 -14.43 -18.78
CA GLU A 149 4.60 -14.99 -18.04
C GLU A 149 5.48 -13.93 -17.38
N ARG A 150 5.09 -12.64 -17.44
CA ARG A 150 5.91 -11.57 -16.87
C ARG A 150 6.01 -11.69 -15.36
N SER A 151 7.23 -11.51 -14.86
CA SER A 151 7.52 -11.26 -13.46
C SER A 151 8.57 -10.17 -13.30
N ILE A 152 8.59 -9.54 -12.14
CA ILE A 152 9.60 -8.55 -11.78
C ILE A 152 10.02 -8.70 -10.32
N GLU A 153 11.31 -8.59 -10.04
CA GLU A 153 11.83 -8.48 -8.68
C GLU A 153 11.88 -7.00 -8.29
N MET A 154 11.18 -6.63 -7.22
CA MET A 154 11.23 -5.27 -6.69
C MET A 154 11.09 -5.23 -5.17
N LEU A 155 11.32 -4.06 -4.59
CA LEU A 155 11.12 -3.86 -3.17
C LEU A 155 9.62 -3.85 -2.85
N VAL A 156 9.22 -4.59 -1.82
CA VAL A 156 7.87 -4.64 -1.27
C VAL A 156 7.94 -4.26 0.20
N ALA A 157 7.02 -3.41 0.64
CA ALA A 157 6.95 -3.03 2.05
C ALA A 157 6.61 -4.24 2.92
N GLY A 158 7.30 -4.35 4.06
CA GLY A 158 7.08 -5.41 5.03
C GLY A 158 5.77 -5.23 5.81
N PRO A 159 5.31 -6.29 6.50
CA PRO A 159 4.03 -6.28 7.20
C PRO A 159 3.85 -5.16 8.23
N ALA A 160 4.91 -4.80 8.97
CA ALA A 160 4.80 -3.76 9.99
C ALA A 160 4.65 -2.37 9.35
N ALA A 161 5.38 -2.10 8.26
CA ALA A 161 5.22 -0.87 7.48
C ALA A 161 3.81 -0.76 6.88
N LEU A 162 3.30 -1.85 6.31
CA LEU A 162 1.94 -1.89 5.74
C LEU A 162 0.88 -1.66 6.81
N LEU A 163 1.03 -2.23 8.00
CA LEU A 163 0.13 -2.00 9.13
C LEU A 163 0.10 -0.51 9.50
N VAL A 164 1.27 0.11 9.71
CA VAL A 164 1.38 1.55 10.03
C VAL A 164 0.70 2.40 8.96
N ALA A 165 0.98 2.15 7.68
CA ALA A 165 0.40 2.87 6.56
C ALA A 165 -1.14 2.76 6.52
N LYS A 166 -1.68 1.55 6.73
CA LYS A 166 -3.13 1.29 6.72
C LYS A 166 -3.83 1.98 7.88
N VAL A 167 -3.24 1.99 9.07
CA VAL A 167 -3.80 2.68 10.25
C VAL A 167 -3.95 4.18 10.00
N HIS A 168 -2.92 4.84 9.47
CA HIS A 168 -3.00 6.27 9.12
C HIS A 168 -4.10 6.53 8.08
N LYS A 169 -4.17 5.72 7.03
CA LYS A 169 -5.18 5.85 5.97
C LYS A 169 -6.61 5.69 6.49
N ILE A 170 -6.84 4.77 7.44
CA ILE A 170 -8.15 4.58 8.07
C ILE A 170 -8.49 5.78 8.96
N ALA A 171 -7.54 6.24 9.77
CA ALA A 171 -7.74 7.37 10.67
C ALA A 171 -8.09 8.66 9.91
N ASP A 172 -7.33 9.00 8.87
CA ASP A 172 -7.56 10.19 8.04
C ASP A 172 -8.97 10.19 7.43
N ARG A 173 -9.43 9.03 6.96
CA ARG A 173 -10.76 8.89 6.35
C ARG A 173 -11.88 8.98 7.36
N ALA A 174 -11.68 8.44 8.57
CA ALA A 174 -12.63 8.49 9.67
C ALA A 174 -12.82 9.93 10.19
N GLU A 175 -11.74 10.73 10.26
CA GLU A 175 -11.79 12.13 10.68
C GLU A 175 -12.52 13.03 9.67
N ILE A 176 -12.35 12.78 8.37
CA ILE A 176 -12.92 13.62 7.29
C ILE A 176 -14.40 13.27 7.01
N GLY A 177 -14.95 12.22 7.62
CA GLY A 177 -16.33 11.75 7.34
C GLY A 177 -16.54 11.28 5.89
N SER A 178 -15.44 11.04 5.17
CA SER A 178 -15.46 10.43 3.85
C SER A 178 -15.95 8.98 3.94
N ARG A 179 -16.34 8.35 2.82
CA ARG A 179 -16.64 6.92 2.79
C ARG A 179 -15.38 6.15 3.20
N VAL A 180 -15.26 5.84 4.49
CA VAL A 180 -14.14 5.08 5.02
C VAL A 180 -14.14 3.75 4.29
N SER A 181 -13.03 3.43 3.62
CA SER A 181 -12.98 2.21 2.83
C SER A 181 -12.81 1.05 3.79
N ASP A 182 -13.89 0.28 3.94
CA ASP A 182 -13.93 -0.99 4.64
C ASP A 182 -12.78 -1.93 4.17
N LYS A 183 -12.28 -1.76 2.92
CA LYS A 183 -11.12 -2.48 2.36
C LYS A 183 -9.83 -2.31 3.18
N ASP A 184 -9.53 -1.12 3.67
CA ASP A 184 -8.27 -0.91 4.41
C ASP A 184 -8.31 -1.59 5.80
N ALA A 185 -9.49 -1.69 6.43
CA ALA A 185 -9.66 -2.47 7.66
C ALA A 185 -9.60 -3.98 7.40
N LEU A 186 -10.09 -4.45 6.25
CA LEU A 186 -9.90 -5.84 5.82
C LEU A 186 -8.44 -6.15 5.59
N ASP A 187 -7.69 -5.28 4.93
CA ASP A 187 -6.24 -5.47 4.71
C ASP A 187 -5.47 -5.57 6.05
N LEU A 188 -5.85 -4.77 7.05
CA LEU A 188 -5.30 -4.91 8.41
C LEU A 188 -5.65 -6.26 9.04
N LEU A 189 -6.92 -6.67 8.96
CA LEU A 189 -7.34 -7.99 9.44
C LEU A 189 -6.55 -9.11 8.73
N ARG A 190 -6.24 -8.92 7.44
CA ARG A 190 -5.44 -9.89 6.69
C ARG A 190 -4.04 -10.03 7.25
N LEU A 191 -3.34 -8.91 7.46
CA LEU A 191 -2.02 -8.90 8.07
C LEU A 191 -2.03 -9.54 9.47
N LEU A 192 -2.99 -9.18 10.31
CA LEU A 192 -3.07 -9.68 11.70
C LEU A 192 -3.35 -11.18 11.78
N ARG A 193 -4.08 -11.75 10.80
CA ARG A 193 -4.36 -13.18 10.75
C ARG A 193 -3.29 -14.01 10.06
N ALA A 194 -2.60 -13.45 9.07
CA ALA A 194 -1.59 -14.17 8.30
C ALA A 194 -0.20 -14.09 8.92
N ILE A 195 0.13 -12.99 9.60
CA ILE A 195 1.47 -12.73 10.11
C ILE A 195 1.51 -12.98 11.62
N ASP A 196 2.52 -13.72 12.06
CA ASP A 196 2.73 -13.98 13.48
C ASP A 196 2.86 -12.67 14.28
N THR A 197 2.18 -12.60 15.43
CA THR A 197 2.15 -11.40 16.27
C THR A 197 3.54 -10.98 16.74
N ALA A 198 4.44 -11.92 17.04
CA ALA A 198 5.80 -11.58 17.45
C ALA A 198 6.60 -11.00 16.28
N THR A 199 6.38 -11.46 15.05
CA THR A 199 6.98 -10.88 13.83
C THR A 199 6.51 -9.44 13.62
N LEU A 200 5.20 -9.18 13.72
CA LEU A 200 4.66 -7.82 13.62
C LEU A 200 5.19 -6.91 14.74
N ALA A 201 5.19 -7.40 15.99
CA ALA A 201 5.72 -6.65 17.13
C ALA A 201 7.19 -6.30 16.95
N ALA A 202 8.02 -7.25 16.52
CA ALA A 202 9.43 -7.01 16.23
C ALA A 202 9.61 -5.97 15.10
N GLY A 203 8.81 -6.04 14.05
CA GLY A 203 8.80 -5.05 12.97
C GLY A 203 8.44 -3.65 13.48
N LEU A 204 7.37 -3.52 14.26
CA LEU A 204 6.95 -2.26 14.85
C LEU A 204 8.00 -1.67 15.80
N LEU A 205 8.68 -2.50 16.59
CA LEU A 205 9.81 -2.07 17.43
C LEU A 205 10.98 -1.56 16.58
N ARG A 206 11.33 -2.24 15.49
CA ARG A 206 12.34 -1.75 14.54
C ARG A 206 11.95 -0.41 13.95
N LEU A 207 10.70 -0.25 13.50
CA LEU A 207 10.21 1.02 12.95
C LEU A 207 10.25 2.16 13.98
N ALA A 208 9.93 1.86 15.24
CA ALA A 208 9.97 2.82 16.34
C ALA A 208 11.39 3.28 16.72
N ASP A 209 12.41 2.45 16.46
CA ASP A 209 13.82 2.76 16.74
C ASP A 209 14.49 3.56 15.61
N GLN A 210 13.87 3.61 14.43
CA GLN A 210 14.40 4.31 13.26
C GLN A 210 13.90 5.75 13.19
N GLU A 211 14.81 6.72 13.09
CA GLU A 211 14.48 8.15 13.06
C GLU A 211 13.39 8.49 12.04
N LEU A 212 13.45 7.88 10.86
CA LEU A 212 12.49 8.08 9.77
C LEU A 212 11.07 7.60 10.14
N GLY A 213 10.95 6.47 10.85
CA GLY A 213 9.68 5.79 11.12
C GLY A 213 9.10 6.04 12.52
N ALA A 214 9.90 6.53 13.46
CA ALA A 214 9.55 6.55 14.88
C ALA A 214 8.26 7.31 15.19
N ALA A 215 8.17 8.57 14.74
CA ALA A 215 7.03 9.43 15.03
C ALA A 215 5.72 8.89 14.43
N VAL A 216 5.75 8.42 13.18
CA VAL A 216 4.55 7.90 12.51
C VAL A 216 4.13 6.54 13.06
N THR A 217 5.08 5.73 13.51
CA THR A 217 4.79 4.43 14.15
C THR A 217 4.11 4.64 15.50
N ALA A 218 4.63 5.55 16.34
CA ALA A 218 4.02 5.87 17.62
C ALA A 218 2.59 6.43 17.48
N ASP A 219 2.38 7.34 16.51
CA ASP A 219 1.04 7.87 16.19
C ASP A 219 0.11 6.75 15.68
N ALA A 220 0.61 5.87 14.81
CA ALA A 220 -0.16 4.71 14.33
C ALA A 220 -0.57 3.79 15.49
N MET A 221 0.31 3.48 16.44
CA MET A 221 -0.05 2.62 17.57
C MET A 221 -1.14 3.24 18.46
N THR A 222 -1.09 4.56 18.66
CA THR A 222 -2.14 5.30 19.39
C THR A 222 -3.48 5.23 18.63
N ARG A 223 -3.44 5.46 17.32
CA ARG A 223 -4.63 5.41 16.44
C ARG A 223 -5.21 4.01 16.32
N LEU A 224 -4.37 2.97 16.26
CA LEU A 224 -4.79 1.57 16.22
C LEU A 224 -5.63 1.25 17.46
N GLY A 225 -5.16 1.62 18.65
CA GLY A 225 -5.91 1.45 19.90
C GLY A 225 -7.26 2.18 19.89
N ALA A 226 -7.31 3.40 19.36
CA ALA A 226 -8.56 4.16 19.25
C ALA A 226 -9.54 3.57 18.22
N LEU A 227 -9.04 3.05 17.09
CA LEU A 227 -9.83 2.54 15.99
C LEU A 227 -10.31 1.11 16.19
N PHE A 228 -9.56 0.28 16.93
CA PHE A 228 -9.78 -1.17 17.02
C PHE A 228 -9.77 -1.73 18.46
N GLY A 229 -9.36 -0.97 19.48
CA GLY A 229 -9.17 -1.49 20.85
C GLY A 229 -10.44 -1.81 21.64
N ARG A 230 -11.63 -1.80 21.00
CA ARG A 230 -12.92 -2.19 21.60
C ARG A 230 -13.77 -2.91 20.55
N PRO A 231 -14.61 -3.90 20.92
CA PRO A 231 -15.43 -4.63 19.95
C PRO A 231 -16.35 -3.73 19.10
N GLU A 232 -16.82 -2.63 19.66
CA GLU A 232 -17.68 -1.66 18.99
C GLU A 232 -16.89 -0.47 18.40
N ALA A 233 -15.57 -0.57 18.26
CA ALA A 233 -14.80 0.49 17.64
C ALA A 233 -15.10 0.57 16.14
N VAL A 234 -14.88 1.75 15.55
CA VAL A 234 -15.22 2.00 14.14
C VAL A 234 -14.46 1.07 13.19
N GLY A 235 -13.18 0.80 13.48
CA GLY A 235 -12.35 -0.10 12.70
C GLY A 235 -12.84 -1.54 12.73
N ILE A 236 -13.30 -2.04 13.90
CA ILE A 236 -13.87 -3.40 14.01
C ILE A 236 -15.13 -3.52 13.16
N ARG A 237 -16.05 -2.55 13.24
CA ARG A 237 -17.25 -2.54 12.39
C ARG A 237 -16.91 -2.49 10.91
N MET A 238 -15.87 -1.76 10.51
CA MET A 238 -15.41 -1.73 9.13
C MET A 238 -14.89 -3.09 8.68
N ALA A 239 -14.03 -3.72 9.48
CA ALA A 239 -13.49 -5.05 9.18
C ALA A 239 -14.61 -6.09 9.04
N ILE A 240 -15.60 -6.07 9.94
CA ILE A 240 -16.78 -6.97 9.86
C ILE A 240 -17.56 -6.75 8.56
N ARG A 241 -17.88 -5.49 8.21
CA ARG A 241 -18.59 -5.19 6.96
C ARG A 241 -17.81 -5.63 5.73
N ALA A 242 -16.49 -5.44 5.74
CA ALA A 242 -15.61 -5.80 4.64
C ALA A 242 -15.46 -7.31 4.46
N ALA A 243 -15.40 -8.05 5.56
CA ALA A 243 -15.21 -9.50 5.57
C ALA A 243 -16.46 -10.27 5.07
N GLY A 244 -17.60 -9.58 4.93
CA GLY A 244 -18.82 -10.13 4.37
C GLY A 244 -19.72 -10.82 5.39
N PRO A 245 -20.91 -11.28 4.95
CA PRO A 245 -21.97 -11.77 5.84
C PRO A 245 -21.63 -13.07 6.59
N ASP A 246 -20.68 -13.85 6.07
CA ASP A 246 -20.25 -15.12 6.67
C ASP A 246 -19.14 -14.93 7.72
N ALA A 247 -18.64 -13.70 7.91
CA ALA A 247 -17.65 -13.40 8.91
C ALA A 247 -18.27 -13.42 10.32
N VAL A 248 -17.75 -14.28 11.19
CA VAL A 248 -18.16 -14.30 12.61
C VAL A 248 -17.58 -13.07 13.31
N ALA A 249 -18.44 -12.14 13.71
CA ALA A 249 -18.07 -10.84 14.28
C ALA A 249 -17.09 -10.98 15.47
N ASP A 250 -17.29 -11.96 16.35
CA ASP A 250 -16.42 -12.22 17.50
C ASP A 250 -15.02 -12.65 17.08
N VAL A 251 -14.88 -13.41 15.98
CA VAL A 251 -13.58 -13.85 15.45
C VAL A 251 -12.81 -12.68 14.84
N VAL A 252 -13.52 -11.80 14.11
CA VAL A 252 -12.92 -10.56 13.58
C VAL A 252 -12.48 -9.67 14.73
N SER A 253 -13.32 -9.48 15.75
CA SER A 253 -13.01 -8.68 16.93
C SER A 253 -11.81 -9.23 17.70
N ALA A 254 -11.68 -10.55 17.84
CA ALA A 254 -10.57 -11.18 18.56
C ALA A 254 -9.22 -11.12 17.82
N SER A 255 -9.20 -10.70 16.56
CA SER A 255 -7.97 -10.57 15.76
C SER A 255 -7.22 -9.25 16.00
N PHE A 256 -7.83 -8.29 16.69
CA PHE A 256 -7.28 -6.95 17.00
C PHE A 256 -7.04 -6.79 18.50
#